data_AF-A0A957DZZ5-F1
#
_entry.id   AF-A0A957DZZ5-F1
#
_cell.length_a   1.000
_cell.length_b   1.000
_cell.length_c   1.000
_cell.angle_alpha   90.00
_cell.angle_beta   90.00
_cell.angle_gamma   90.00
#
_symmetry.space_group_name_H-M   'P 1'
#
loop_
_entity.id
_entity.type
_entity.pdbx_description
1 polymer ?
#
loop_
_entity_poly.entity_id
_entity_poly.type
_entity_poly.pdbx_seq_one_letter_code
_entity_poly.pdbx_strand_id
1 'polypeptide(L)'
;MQRFRENALIWSVIIILFGFSLWFFIQNRSNSEPTILPTPTFEPVVPTQTPVSQAAQDAHAATQALSPTKTAVPTATPTKSTENNASATAVPLDLNRYNVTGSIKYANAAHALGLPFSAVLDWSVRPEPKTNGFDFWQMVRLDENGIRETTWDEIEETITLNPGSVWLIGNEPDVVWQDNVTPKKYAQHYHNLYTFIKERDPSAQIAIGGISQSTPLRRAYLDIVLDTYMADYGEPMPVDIWNIHAFTLREEADSWGIGIPPGMDVTMGELYEIEDHTDINILRQNLIDFRMWMAERGYADHPLVITEYGVLMPVDYGFPSEVVTEFMLQSFDLFENLRGEYGYAADENRLIQSWFWFILYVDQYEYQAGNLYDHENGQLTPVGEVWAAYLNGRSK
;
A
#
# COMPACT_ATOMS: atom_id res chain seq x y z
N MET A 1 37.82 71.36 28.63
CA MET A 1 38.51 70.10 28.25
C MET A 1 38.37 68.98 29.29
N GLN A 2 37.24 68.90 30.01
CA GLN A 2 36.97 67.85 31.01
C GLN A 2 35.56 67.24 30.88
N ARG A 3 34.79 67.63 29.85
CA ARG A 3 33.49 67.02 29.47
C ARG A 3 33.56 66.14 28.20
N PHE A 4 34.73 66.01 27.59
CA PHE A 4 34.97 65.10 26.46
C PHE A 4 35.66 63.78 26.89
N ARG A 5 36.02 63.61 28.16
CA ARG A 5 36.63 62.38 28.70
C ARG A 5 35.62 61.43 29.37
N GLU A 6 34.41 61.89 29.71
CA GLU A 6 33.39 61.04 30.34
C GLU A 6 32.50 60.31 29.31
N ASN A 7 32.37 60.83 28.09
CA ASN A 7 31.66 60.13 27.01
C ASN A 7 32.52 59.06 26.30
N ALA A 8 33.85 59.11 26.42
CA ALA A 8 34.72 58.06 25.84
C ALA A 8 34.75 56.78 26.70
N LEU A 9 34.51 56.89 28.02
CA LEU A 9 34.50 55.72 28.91
C LEU A 9 33.20 54.90 28.79
N ILE A 10 32.06 55.56 28.52
CA ILE A 10 30.76 54.88 28.37
C ILE A 10 30.70 54.11 27.03
N TRP A 11 31.29 54.64 25.95
CA TRP A 11 31.40 53.90 24.68
C TRP A 11 32.44 52.76 24.71
N SER A 12 33.44 52.82 25.59
CA SER A 12 34.44 51.75 25.74
C SER A 12 33.90 50.52 26.48
N VAL A 13 32.92 50.69 27.39
CA VAL A 13 32.29 49.57 28.11
C VAL A 13 31.20 48.89 27.27
N ILE A 14 30.52 49.63 26.38
CA ILE A 14 29.49 49.06 25.48
C ILE A 14 30.12 48.24 24.33
N ILE A 15 31.30 48.61 23.83
CA ILE A 15 32.01 47.85 22.79
C ILE A 15 32.65 46.56 23.35
N ILE A 16 33.08 46.54 24.62
CA ILE A 16 33.65 45.34 25.25
C ILE A 16 32.57 44.29 25.59
N LEU A 17 31.34 44.71 25.90
CA LEU A 17 30.21 43.78 26.13
C LEU A 17 29.60 43.22 24.83
N PHE A 18 29.62 43.97 23.73
CA PHE A 18 29.27 43.44 22.40
C PHE A 18 30.37 42.55 21.80
N GLY A 19 31.64 42.79 22.11
CA GLY A 19 32.78 41.96 21.65
C GLY A 19 32.86 40.59 22.33
N PHE A 20 32.53 40.47 23.63
CA PHE A 20 32.51 39.18 24.31
C PHE A 20 31.27 38.32 23.97
N SER A 21 30.14 38.96 23.65
CA SER A 21 28.93 38.26 23.22
C SER A 21 29.07 37.67 21.81
N LEU A 22 29.81 38.33 20.93
CA LEU A 22 30.04 37.85 19.55
C LEU A 22 31.20 36.82 19.46
N TRP A 23 32.17 36.85 20.39
CA TRP A 23 33.25 35.86 20.43
C TRP A 23 32.80 34.50 21.00
N PHE A 24 31.88 34.49 21.98
CA PHE A 24 31.25 33.25 22.45
C PHE A 24 30.28 32.66 21.41
N PHE A 25 29.65 33.50 20.58
CA PHE A 25 28.79 33.05 19.48
C PHE A 25 29.55 32.54 18.24
N ILE A 26 30.83 32.89 18.07
CA ILE A 26 31.66 32.44 16.94
C ILE A 26 32.54 31.23 17.30
N GLN A 27 32.94 31.03 18.56
CA GLN A 27 33.70 29.83 18.97
C GLN A 27 32.84 28.59 19.29
N ASN A 28 31.52 28.74 19.50
CA ASN A 28 30.62 27.58 19.61
C ASN A 28 30.03 27.11 18.25
N ARG A 29 30.52 27.67 17.13
CA ARG A 29 30.31 27.13 15.79
C ARG A 29 31.53 26.32 15.35
N SER A 30 31.77 25.19 16.00
CA SER A 30 32.35 24.04 15.32
C SER A 30 31.68 22.76 15.79
N ASN A 31 31.29 21.97 14.79
CA ASN A 31 30.85 20.57 14.86
C ASN A 31 29.45 20.29 15.44
N SER A 32 28.44 21.06 15.02
CA SER A 32 27.14 20.42 14.74
C SER A 32 27.05 20.26 13.22
N GLU A 33 27.28 19.03 12.75
CA GLU A 33 26.77 18.63 11.44
C GLU A 33 25.29 19.02 11.37
N PRO A 34 24.76 19.40 10.19
CA PRO A 34 23.32 19.60 10.06
C PRO A 34 22.66 18.33 10.61
N THR A 35 21.85 18.48 11.66
CA THR A 35 20.96 17.41 12.09
C THR A 35 20.04 17.16 10.91
N ILE A 36 20.44 16.24 10.04
CA ILE A 36 19.56 15.57 9.13
C ILE A 36 18.51 14.99 10.05
N LEU A 37 17.31 15.57 10.04
CA LEU A 37 16.15 14.88 10.58
C LEU A 37 16.18 13.52 9.91
N PRO A 38 16.27 12.41 10.65
CA PRO A 38 16.26 11.10 10.03
C PRO A 38 14.99 11.05 9.18
N THR A 39 15.16 11.00 7.87
CA THR A 39 14.11 10.49 6.99
C THR A 39 13.72 9.15 7.61
N PRO A 40 12.43 8.87 7.86
CA PRO A 40 12.03 7.55 8.35
C PRO A 40 12.64 6.53 7.40
N THR A 41 13.66 5.83 7.89
CA THR A 41 14.26 4.72 7.15
C THR A 41 13.27 3.62 7.43
N PHE A 42 12.37 3.38 6.48
CA PHE A 42 11.56 2.17 6.51
C PHE A 42 12.55 1.00 6.72
N GLU A 43 12.40 0.29 7.83
CA GLU A 43 13.18 -0.93 8.08
C GLU A 43 12.99 -1.88 6.90
N PRO A 44 13.99 -2.70 6.55
CA PRO A 44 14.01 -3.39 5.27
C PRO A 44 12.85 -4.39 5.15
N VAL A 45 11.75 -3.95 4.52
CA VAL A 45 10.75 -4.84 3.92
C VAL A 45 11.46 -5.82 2.96
N VAL A 46 12.57 -5.37 2.37
CA VAL A 46 13.45 -6.13 1.49
C VAL A 46 14.78 -6.41 2.20
N PRO A 47 15.19 -7.68 2.42
CA PRO A 47 16.42 -8.01 3.14
C PRO A 47 17.64 -7.44 2.44
N THR A 48 18.73 -7.08 3.14
CA THR A 48 19.97 -6.62 2.47
C THR A 48 20.61 -7.73 1.64
N GLN A 49 20.80 -7.50 0.34
CA GLN A 49 21.47 -8.46 -0.54
C GLN A 49 22.91 -8.66 -0.07
N THR A 50 23.28 -9.90 0.25
CA THR A 50 24.70 -10.25 0.41
C THR A 50 25.32 -10.22 -1.00
N PRO A 51 26.45 -9.52 -1.24
CA PRO A 51 26.97 -9.36 -2.59
C PRO A 51 27.17 -10.71 -3.27
N VAL A 52 26.47 -10.89 -4.38
CA VAL A 52 26.53 -12.07 -5.24
C VAL A 52 27.96 -12.21 -5.75
N SER A 53 28.61 -13.35 -5.48
CA SER A 53 29.97 -13.59 -5.94
C SER A 53 30.04 -13.50 -7.47
N GLN A 54 31.15 -13.00 -8.02
CA GLN A 54 31.40 -12.89 -9.47
C GLN A 54 31.06 -14.19 -10.24
N ALA A 55 31.21 -15.36 -9.59
CA ALA A 55 30.88 -16.66 -10.17
C ALA A 55 29.39 -16.86 -10.51
N ALA A 56 28.47 -16.18 -9.81
CA ALA A 56 27.04 -16.24 -10.09
C ALA A 56 26.60 -15.23 -11.17
N GLN A 57 27.30 -14.10 -11.31
CA GLN A 57 27.14 -13.19 -12.47
C GLN A 57 27.60 -13.87 -13.77
N ASP A 58 28.71 -14.62 -13.70
CA ASP A 58 29.24 -15.37 -14.85
C ASP A 58 28.35 -16.56 -15.23
N ALA A 59 27.64 -17.16 -14.26
CA ALA A 59 26.66 -18.23 -14.51
C ALA A 59 25.40 -17.72 -15.23
N HIS A 60 24.94 -16.50 -14.93
CA HIS A 60 23.80 -15.88 -15.61
C HIS A 60 24.11 -15.54 -17.08
N ALA A 61 25.33 -15.03 -17.35
CA ALA A 61 25.82 -14.78 -18.70
C ALA A 61 26.02 -16.07 -19.54
N ALA A 62 26.45 -17.16 -18.90
CA ALA A 62 26.62 -18.46 -19.57
C ALA A 62 25.29 -19.13 -19.93
N THR A 63 24.21 -18.85 -19.19
CA THR A 63 22.88 -19.43 -19.42
C THR A 63 22.12 -18.75 -20.58
N GLN A 64 22.42 -17.48 -20.87
CA GLN A 64 21.89 -16.78 -22.05
C GLN A 64 22.57 -17.18 -23.38
N ALA A 65 23.73 -17.83 -23.34
CA ALA A 65 24.50 -18.21 -24.53
C ALA A 65 24.20 -19.62 -25.08
N LEU A 66 23.34 -20.42 -24.43
CA LEU A 66 23.02 -21.79 -24.86
C LEU A 66 21.55 -21.91 -25.26
N SER A 67 21.27 -21.75 -26.56
CA SER A 67 20.02 -22.24 -27.15
C SER A 67 20.07 -23.78 -27.25
N PRO A 68 19.11 -24.54 -26.71
CA PRO A 68 19.07 -25.97 -26.93
C PRO A 68 18.42 -26.28 -28.28
N THR A 69 19.19 -26.97 -29.12
CA THR A 69 18.74 -27.57 -30.38
C THR A 69 17.71 -28.66 -30.10
N LYS A 70 16.52 -28.56 -30.71
CA LYS A 70 15.46 -29.57 -30.67
C LYS A 70 15.98 -30.93 -31.17
N THR A 71 15.95 -31.93 -30.30
CA THR A 71 16.04 -33.35 -30.69
C THR A 71 14.64 -33.95 -30.57
N ALA A 72 14.15 -34.55 -31.66
CA ALA A 72 12.82 -35.15 -31.74
C ALA A 72 12.86 -36.65 -31.42
N VAL A 73 11.97 -37.16 -30.54
CA VAL A 73 11.45 -38.55 -30.51
C VAL A 73 10.13 -38.58 -29.69
N PRO A 74 9.31 -39.66 -29.73
CA PRO A 74 8.11 -39.81 -30.54
C PRO A 74 6.78 -39.68 -29.76
N THR A 75 5.72 -39.47 -30.55
CA THR A 75 4.31 -39.35 -30.18
C THR A 75 3.78 -40.49 -29.29
N ALA A 76 3.24 -40.13 -28.13
CA ALA A 76 2.23 -40.90 -27.42
C ALA A 76 0.91 -40.14 -27.48
N THR A 77 -0.12 -40.77 -28.05
CA THR A 77 -1.49 -40.22 -28.16
C THR A 77 -2.19 -40.31 -26.80
N PRO A 78 -2.69 -39.21 -26.21
CA PRO A 78 -3.71 -39.28 -25.18
C PRO A 78 -5.10 -39.20 -25.83
N THR A 79 -5.92 -40.16 -25.47
CA THR A 79 -7.33 -40.30 -25.80
C THR A 79 -8.13 -39.04 -25.43
N LYS A 80 -8.94 -38.55 -26.38
CA LYS A 80 -9.91 -37.46 -26.19
C LYS A 80 -10.88 -37.78 -25.05
N SER A 81 -10.78 -37.04 -23.95
CA SER A 81 -11.94 -36.72 -23.11
C SER A 81 -12.65 -35.52 -23.73
N THR A 82 -13.90 -35.72 -24.14
CA THR A 82 -14.79 -34.66 -24.62
C THR A 82 -15.21 -33.78 -23.45
N GLU A 83 -14.51 -32.68 -23.22
CA GLU A 83 -15.09 -31.53 -22.52
C GLU A 83 -15.84 -30.66 -23.52
N ASN A 84 -17.09 -30.38 -23.16
CA ASN A 84 -18.01 -29.60 -23.96
C ASN A 84 -17.46 -28.17 -24.10
N ASN A 85 -17.08 -27.81 -25.33
CA ASN A 85 -16.98 -26.42 -25.76
C ASN A 85 -18.39 -25.80 -25.74
N ALA A 86 -18.81 -25.34 -24.56
CA ALA A 86 -19.74 -24.23 -24.47
C ALA A 86 -18.90 -22.96 -24.62
N SER A 87 -19.13 -22.24 -25.72
CA SER A 87 -18.60 -20.91 -25.96
C SER A 87 -18.94 -20.01 -24.77
N ALA A 88 -18.00 -19.84 -23.84
CA ALA A 88 -18.11 -18.84 -22.79
C ALA A 88 -18.07 -17.47 -23.49
N THR A 89 -19.23 -16.84 -23.61
CA THR A 89 -19.30 -15.40 -23.92
C THR A 89 -18.45 -14.70 -22.88
N ALA A 90 -17.37 -14.05 -23.31
CA ALA A 90 -16.53 -13.25 -22.41
C ALA A 90 -17.43 -12.24 -21.70
N VAL A 91 -17.53 -12.35 -20.37
CA VAL A 91 -18.20 -11.33 -19.56
C VAL A 91 -17.42 -10.03 -19.78
N PRO A 92 -18.09 -8.92 -20.14
CA PRO A 92 -17.41 -7.64 -20.30
C PRO A 92 -16.65 -7.28 -19.03
N LEU A 93 -15.42 -6.81 -19.22
CA LEU A 93 -14.58 -6.30 -18.14
C LEU A 93 -15.27 -5.14 -17.41
N ASP A 94 -15.32 -5.20 -16.07
CA ASP A 94 -15.77 -4.08 -15.25
C ASP A 94 -14.58 -3.21 -14.85
N LEU A 95 -14.33 -2.14 -15.61
CA LEU A 95 -13.22 -1.22 -15.37
C LEU A 95 -13.28 -0.54 -14.00
N ASN A 96 -14.45 -0.49 -13.34
CA ASN A 96 -14.61 0.15 -12.03
C ASN A 96 -13.89 -0.60 -10.90
N ARG A 97 -13.34 -1.78 -11.19
CA ARG A 97 -12.62 -2.62 -10.23
C ARG A 97 -11.11 -2.41 -10.26
N TYR A 98 -10.63 -1.70 -11.29
CA TYR A 98 -9.22 -1.49 -11.58
C TYR A 98 -8.79 -0.10 -11.14
N ASN A 99 -8.06 -0.02 -10.03
CA ASN A 99 -7.61 1.23 -9.45
C ASN A 99 -6.10 1.22 -9.26
N VAL A 100 -5.55 2.38 -8.91
CA VAL A 100 -4.10 2.56 -8.74
C VAL A 100 -3.83 3.37 -7.48
N THR A 101 -2.69 3.13 -6.84
CA THR A 101 -2.20 4.01 -5.79
C THR A 101 -1.13 4.96 -6.32
N GLY A 102 -0.92 6.09 -5.64
CA GLY A 102 0.11 7.07 -5.96
C GLY A 102 -0.42 8.48 -6.12
N SER A 103 0.48 9.43 -6.33
CA SER A 103 0.09 10.84 -6.37
C SER A 103 -0.89 11.13 -7.52
N ILE A 104 -1.86 12.02 -7.25
CA ILE A 104 -2.82 12.51 -8.27
C ILE A 104 -2.09 13.10 -9.49
N LYS A 105 -0.92 13.72 -9.29
CA LYS A 105 -0.08 14.24 -10.38
C LYS A 105 0.31 13.14 -11.36
N TYR A 106 0.80 12.01 -10.86
CA TYR A 106 1.22 10.89 -11.71
C TYR A 106 0.03 10.12 -12.27
N ALA A 107 -1.08 10.05 -11.51
CA ALA A 107 -2.34 9.48 -12.01
C ALA A 107 -2.83 10.24 -13.24
N ASN A 108 -2.88 11.57 -13.18
CA ASN A 108 -3.27 12.42 -14.32
C ASN A 108 -2.33 12.24 -15.52
N ALA A 109 -1.02 12.13 -15.29
CA ALA A 109 -0.04 11.95 -16.36
C ALA A 109 -0.20 10.57 -17.03
N ALA A 110 -0.32 9.50 -16.26
CA ALA A 110 -0.51 8.15 -16.78
C ALA A 110 -1.87 8.00 -17.49
N HIS A 111 -2.93 8.58 -16.94
CA HIS A 111 -4.26 8.59 -17.56
C HIS A 111 -4.23 9.32 -18.93
N ALA A 112 -3.51 10.43 -19.05
CA ALA A 112 -3.33 11.14 -20.32
C ALA A 112 -2.56 10.33 -21.37
N LEU A 113 -1.76 9.34 -20.95
CA LEU A 113 -1.08 8.38 -21.82
C LEU A 113 -1.96 7.16 -22.18
N GLY A 114 -3.19 7.11 -21.70
CA GLY A 114 -4.14 6.04 -21.99
C GLY A 114 -4.03 4.82 -21.06
N LEU A 115 -3.46 4.99 -19.86
CA LEU A 115 -3.54 4.00 -18.79
C LEU A 115 -4.96 4.01 -18.19
N PRO A 116 -5.77 2.96 -18.37
CA PRO A 116 -7.14 2.94 -17.86
C PRO A 116 -7.18 2.50 -16.38
N PHE A 117 -7.88 3.24 -15.55
CA PHE A 117 -8.23 2.92 -14.15
C PHE A 117 -9.43 3.78 -13.73
N SER A 118 -10.16 3.38 -12.69
CA SER A 118 -11.37 4.07 -12.23
C SER A 118 -11.17 5.01 -11.06
N ALA A 119 -10.25 4.69 -10.14
CA ALA A 119 -9.99 5.51 -8.96
C ALA A 119 -8.51 5.54 -8.60
N VAL A 120 -8.14 6.55 -7.80
CA VAL A 120 -6.82 6.68 -7.18
C VAL A 120 -6.92 6.87 -5.67
N LEU A 121 -5.90 6.37 -4.97
CA LEU A 121 -5.65 6.59 -3.55
C LEU A 121 -4.22 7.13 -3.38
N ASP A 122 -4.04 8.21 -2.60
CA ASP A 122 -2.73 8.82 -2.31
C ASP A 122 -2.43 8.96 -0.81
N TRP A 123 -3.08 8.13 0.02
CA TRP A 123 -2.93 8.06 1.49
C TRP A 123 -3.28 9.34 2.24
N SER A 124 -4.02 10.26 1.63
CA SER A 124 -4.33 11.56 2.21
C SER A 124 -5.83 11.84 2.24
N VAL A 125 -6.20 12.81 3.07
CA VAL A 125 -7.46 13.55 2.92
C VAL A 125 -7.23 14.67 1.90
N ARG A 126 -8.12 14.77 0.91
CA ARG A 126 -8.09 15.77 -0.16
C ARG A 126 -9.48 16.41 -0.29
N PRO A 127 -9.68 17.63 0.23
CA PRO A 127 -10.95 18.36 0.05
C PRO A 127 -11.27 18.64 -1.42
N GLU A 128 -10.25 18.92 -2.24
CA GLU A 128 -10.38 19.18 -3.67
C GLU A 128 -9.38 18.32 -4.47
N PRO A 129 -9.63 17.00 -4.62
CA PRO A 129 -8.73 16.13 -5.36
C PRO A 129 -8.78 16.52 -6.84
N LYS A 130 -7.66 16.97 -7.39
CA LYS A 130 -7.56 17.45 -8.79
C LYS A 130 -7.46 16.29 -9.78
N THR A 131 -8.47 15.42 -9.80
CA THR A 131 -8.54 14.26 -10.72
C THR A 131 -9.03 14.66 -12.11
N ASN A 132 -8.75 13.83 -13.11
CA ASN A 132 -9.18 14.05 -14.49
C ASN A 132 -9.87 12.79 -15.04
N GLY A 133 -11.15 12.62 -14.69
CA GLY A 133 -11.98 11.53 -15.19
C GLY A 133 -11.90 10.22 -14.40
N PHE A 134 -11.44 10.27 -13.14
CA PHE A 134 -11.37 9.14 -12.22
C PHE A 134 -11.70 9.59 -10.79
N ASP A 135 -12.15 8.65 -9.97
CA ASP A 135 -12.54 8.87 -8.59
C ASP A 135 -11.32 8.98 -7.65
N PHE A 136 -11.54 9.53 -6.46
CA PHE A 136 -10.53 9.63 -5.42
C PHE A 136 -11.06 9.04 -4.12
N TRP A 137 -10.28 8.13 -3.50
CA TRP A 137 -10.60 7.55 -2.20
C TRP A 137 -9.86 8.31 -1.10
N GLN A 138 -10.61 8.80 -0.12
CA GLN A 138 -10.07 9.55 1.01
C GLN A 138 -9.44 8.60 2.02
N MET A 139 -8.34 9.00 2.65
CA MET A 139 -7.75 8.21 3.74
C MET A 139 -7.35 9.09 4.91
N VAL A 140 -7.82 8.72 6.10
CA VAL A 140 -7.41 9.33 7.36
C VAL A 140 -6.29 8.48 7.96
N ARG A 141 -5.06 8.99 7.93
CA ARG A 141 -3.89 8.35 8.57
C ARG A 141 -3.98 8.44 10.09
N LEU A 142 -3.59 7.36 10.76
CA LEU A 142 -3.65 7.23 12.21
C LEU A 142 -2.26 7.10 12.84
N ASP A 143 -2.22 7.33 14.14
CA ASP A 143 -1.20 6.83 15.06
C ASP A 143 -1.87 6.35 16.37
N GLU A 144 -1.06 5.87 17.32
CA GLU A 144 -1.56 5.41 18.63
C GLU A 144 -2.40 6.48 19.37
N ASN A 145 -2.15 7.77 19.11
CA ASN A 145 -2.82 8.91 19.74
C ASN A 145 -4.05 9.43 18.98
N GLY A 146 -4.27 9.02 17.72
CA GLY A 146 -5.44 9.39 16.94
C GLY A 146 -5.11 9.70 15.49
N ILE A 147 -5.62 10.83 14.98
CA ILE A 147 -5.36 11.28 13.61
C ILE A 147 -3.93 11.82 13.51
N ARG A 148 -3.16 11.36 12.52
CA ARG A 148 -1.72 11.69 12.38
C ARG A 148 -1.42 12.91 11.52
N GLU A 149 -2.02 12.99 10.33
CA GLU A 149 -1.58 13.92 9.27
C GLU A 149 -2.63 14.97 8.87
N THR A 150 -3.88 14.77 9.25
CA THR A 150 -5.02 15.66 8.94
C THR A 150 -5.69 16.16 10.22
N THR A 151 -6.80 16.88 10.10
CA THR A 151 -7.56 17.44 11.23
C THR A 151 -9.05 17.14 11.09
N TRP A 152 -9.78 17.22 12.19
CA TRP A 152 -11.25 17.10 12.17
C TRP A 152 -11.90 18.16 11.26
N ASP A 153 -11.39 19.39 11.25
CA ASP A 153 -11.90 20.47 10.42
C ASP A 153 -11.69 20.17 8.92
N GLU A 154 -10.52 19.64 8.54
CA GLU A 154 -10.22 19.25 7.16
C GLU A 154 -11.06 18.04 6.70
N ILE A 155 -11.33 17.09 7.60
CA ILE A 155 -12.25 15.98 7.33
C ILE A 155 -13.67 16.53 7.11
N GLU A 156 -14.15 17.45 7.95
CA GLU A 156 -15.48 18.06 7.82
C GLU A 156 -15.63 18.89 6.54
N GLU A 157 -14.60 19.66 6.19
CA GLU A 157 -14.53 20.37 4.90
C GLU A 157 -14.61 19.39 3.73
N THR A 158 -13.83 18.31 3.78
CA THR A 158 -13.80 17.29 2.72
C THR A 158 -15.13 16.57 2.57
N ILE A 159 -15.81 16.23 3.68
CA ILE A 159 -17.17 15.66 3.67
C ILE A 159 -18.13 16.63 2.98
N THR A 160 -18.05 17.92 3.31
CA THR A 160 -18.93 18.96 2.75
C THR A 160 -18.73 19.11 1.24
N LEU A 161 -17.49 19.02 0.78
CA LEU A 161 -17.13 19.18 -0.64
C LEU A 161 -17.37 17.90 -1.46
N ASN A 162 -17.31 16.73 -0.83
CA ASN A 162 -17.37 15.43 -1.52
C ASN A 162 -18.33 14.44 -0.83
N PRO A 163 -19.65 14.75 -0.76
CA PRO A 163 -20.62 13.84 -0.15
C PRO A 163 -20.69 12.51 -0.91
N GLY A 164 -20.85 11.41 -0.19
CA GLY A 164 -20.88 10.05 -0.71
C GLY A 164 -19.51 9.43 -0.97
N SER A 165 -18.42 10.10 -0.58
CA SER A 165 -17.06 9.59 -0.79
C SER A 165 -16.80 8.28 -0.05
N VAL A 166 -15.84 7.52 -0.57
CA VAL A 166 -15.23 6.39 0.14
C VAL A 166 -14.11 6.91 1.05
N TRP A 167 -14.13 6.47 2.31
CA TRP A 167 -13.17 6.85 3.34
C TRP A 167 -12.50 5.62 3.92
N LEU A 168 -11.17 5.58 3.88
CA LEU A 168 -10.35 4.58 4.56
C LEU A 168 -9.92 5.16 5.90
N ILE A 169 -10.22 4.44 6.98
CA ILE A 169 -9.76 4.82 8.32
C ILE A 169 -8.49 4.05 8.64
N GLY A 170 -7.35 4.65 8.34
CA GLY A 170 -6.01 4.12 8.58
C GLY A 170 -5.36 3.42 7.39
N ASN A 171 -4.05 3.20 7.51
CA ASN A 171 -3.20 2.47 6.57
C ASN A 171 -2.24 1.57 7.33
N GLU A 172 -2.42 0.26 7.24
CA GLU A 172 -1.61 -0.73 7.97
C GLU A 172 -1.42 -0.35 9.44
N PRO A 173 -2.51 -0.18 10.22
CA PRO A 173 -2.40 0.04 11.66
C PRO A 173 -1.65 -1.11 12.34
N ASP A 174 -1.69 -2.30 11.73
CA ASP A 174 -0.95 -3.48 12.12
C ASP A 174 0.56 -3.44 11.81
N VAL A 175 1.13 -2.34 11.31
CA VAL A 175 2.56 -2.27 10.94
C VAL A 175 3.27 -1.13 11.65
N VAL A 176 4.40 -1.44 12.30
CA VAL A 176 5.09 -0.51 13.22
C VAL A 176 5.74 0.70 12.56
N TRP A 177 5.99 0.66 11.25
CA TRP A 177 6.49 1.79 10.46
C TRP A 177 5.41 2.46 9.60
N GLN A 178 4.14 2.09 9.78
CA GLN A 178 3.00 2.71 9.11
C GLN A 178 2.16 3.47 10.12
N ASP A 179 0.86 3.19 10.24
CA ASP A 179 0.02 3.85 11.23
C ASP A 179 0.35 3.37 12.65
N ASN A 180 0.89 2.15 12.82
CA ASN A 180 1.43 1.65 14.08
C ASN A 180 0.47 1.87 15.28
N VAL A 181 -0.69 1.22 15.21
CA VAL A 181 -1.75 1.38 16.20
C VAL A 181 -2.06 0.02 16.81
N THR A 182 -2.06 -0.07 18.14
CA THR A 182 -2.49 -1.31 18.80
C THR A 182 -3.96 -1.63 18.48
N PRO A 183 -4.38 -2.90 18.42
CA PRO A 183 -5.72 -3.25 17.93
C PRO A 183 -6.84 -2.62 18.78
N LYS A 184 -6.60 -2.46 20.09
CA LYS A 184 -7.54 -1.80 20.99
C LYS A 184 -7.70 -0.30 20.69
N LYS A 185 -6.60 0.39 20.41
CA LYS A 185 -6.63 1.80 20.02
C LYS A 185 -7.23 1.99 18.64
N TYR A 186 -6.94 1.09 17.72
CA TYR A 186 -7.51 1.14 16.39
C TYR A 186 -9.05 1.03 16.43
N ALA A 187 -9.62 0.13 17.25
CA ALA A 187 -11.08 0.06 17.44
C ALA A 187 -11.69 1.40 17.92
N GLN A 188 -11.00 2.09 18.84
CA GLN A 188 -11.45 3.38 19.38
C GLN A 188 -11.36 4.51 18.35
N HIS A 189 -10.24 4.60 17.63
CA HIS A 189 -10.04 5.60 16.59
C HIS A 189 -11.02 5.39 15.43
N TYR A 190 -11.23 4.13 15.04
CA TYR A 190 -12.22 3.73 14.04
C TYR A 190 -13.62 4.18 14.43
N HIS A 191 -14.08 3.88 15.66
CA HIS A 191 -15.40 4.31 16.14
C HIS A 191 -15.58 5.82 16.06
N ASN A 192 -14.60 6.59 16.54
CA ASN A 192 -14.70 8.04 16.56
C ASN A 192 -14.82 8.63 15.16
N LEU A 193 -14.00 8.15 14.21
CA LEU A 193 -14.02 8.61 12.82
C LEU A 193 -15.26 8.14 12.07
N TYR A 194 -15.63 6.87 12.20
CA TYR A 194 -16.84 6.31 11.59
C TYR A 194 -18.07 7.13 11.99
N THR A 195 -18.27 7.34 13.29
CA THR A 195 -19.42 8.08 13.83
C THR A 195 -19.39 9.53 13.35
N PHE A 196 -18.24 10.20 13.44
CA PHE A 196 -18.10 11.59 13.01
C PHE A 196 -18.46 11.80 11.53
N ILE A 197 -17.99 10.90 10.66
CA ILE A 197 -18.24 10.97 9.21
C ILE A 197 -19.71 10.64 8.93
N LYS A 198 -20.24 9.52 9.45
CA LYS A 198 -21.63 9.08 9.19
C LYS A 198 -22.69 10.04 9.73
N GLU A 199 -22.44 10.72 10.84
CA GLU A 199 -23.34 11.75 11.37
C GLU A 199 -23.48 12.97 10.44
N ARG A 200 -22.42 13.28 9.68
CA ARG A 200 -22.38 14.43 8.75
C ARG A 200 -22.79 14.04 7.34
N ASP A 201 -22.41 12.85 6.91
CA ASP A 201 -22.74 12.28 5.61
C ASP A 201 -23.10 10.79 5.75
N PRO A 202 -24.40 10.50 5.92
CA PRO A 202 -24.89 9.12 5.95
C PRO A 202 -24.66 8.34 4.66
N SER A 203 -24.36 9.01 3.54
CA SER A 203 -24.10 8.38 2.24
C SER A 203 -22.64 7.99 2.01
N ALA A 204 -21.71 8.49 2.84
CA ALA A 204 -20.31 8.09 2.81
C ALA A 204 -20.16 6.58 3.03
N GLN A 205 -19.20 5.97 2.33
CA GLN A 205 -18.83 4.57 2.55
C GLN A 205 -17.53 4.50 3.34
N ILE A 206 -17.55 3.80 4.47
CA ILE A 206 -16.41 3.70 5.38
C ILE A 206 -15.76 2.33 5.25
N ALA A 207 -14.52 2.35 4.75
CA ALA A 207 -13.63 1.22 4.74
C ALA A 207 -12.78 1.19 6.02
N ILE A 208 -12.53 -0.02 6.53
CA ILE A 208 -11.45 -0.24 7.50
C ILE A 208 -10.09 0.11 6.86
N GLY A 209 -9.10 0.48 7.67
CA GLY A 209 -7.72 0.61 7.20
C GLY A 209 -7.21 -0.70 6.64
N GLY A 210 -6.42 -0.59 5.56
CA GLY A 210 -5.85 -1.75 4.89
C GLY A 210 -4.91 -2.49 5.83
N ILE A 211 -5.27 -3.70 6.22
CA ILE A 211 -4.40 -4.59 7.00
C ILE A 211 -3.36 -5.19 6.07
N SER A 212 -2.08 -5.13 6.45
CA SER A 212 -0.94 -5.35 5.54
C SER A 212 -0.95 -6.64 4.72
N GLN A 213 -1.54 -7.70 5.28
CA GLN A 213 -1.72 -8.98 4.61
C GLN A 213 -2.80 -9.82 5.30
N SER A 214 -3.31 -10.84 4.61
CA SER A 214 -4.42 -11.67 5.08
C SER A 214 -3.98 -12.93 5.84
N THR A 215 -2.88 -12.88 6.59
CA THR A 215 -2.34 -14.03 7.34
C THR A 215 -3.12 -14.31 8.63
N PRO A 216 -2.94 -15.49 9.26
CA PRO A 216 -3.52 -15.77 10.58
C PRO A 216 -3.16 -14.72 11.65
N LEU A 217 -1.93 -14.20 11.64
CA LEU A 217 -1.49 -13.21 12.64
C LEU A 217 -2.23 -11.87 12.46
N ARG A 218 -2.39 -11.42 11.23
CA ARG A 218 -3.13 -10.17 10.94
C ARG A 218 -4.62 -10.31 11.23
N ARG A 219 -5.20 -11.49 11.00
CA ARG A 219 -6.58 -11.79 11.41
C ARG A 219 -6.74 -11.84 12.94
N ALA A 220 -5.74 -12.32 13.68
CA ALA A 220 -5.76 -12.25 15.15
C ALA A 220 -5.69 -10.81 15.69
N TYR A 221 -4.95 -9.92 15.01
CA TYR A 221 -5.01 -8.48 15.29
C TYR A 221 -6.44 -7.94 15.11
N LEU A 222 -7.10 -8.27 14.00
CA LEU A 222 -8.49 -7.86 13.74
C LEU A 222 -9.50 -8.48 14.72
N ASP A 223 -9.28 -9.70 15.19
CA ASP A 223 -10.12 -10.31 16.23
C ASP A 223 -10.13 -9.44 17.50
N ILE A 224 -8.96 -8.94 17.91
CA ILE A 224 -8.86 -8.03 19.07
C ILE A 224 -9.56 -6.70 18.77
N VAL A 225 -9.50 -6.18 17.55
CA VAL A 225 -10.23 -4.97 17.14
C VAL A 225 -11.74 -5.17 17.33
N LEU A 226 -12.29 -6.25 16.77
CA LEU A 226 -13.72 -6.56 16.81
C LEU A 226 -14.20 -6.84 18.24
N ASP A 227 -13.45 -7.61 19.02
CA ASP A 227 -13.76 -7.89 20.42
C ASP A 227 -13.73 -6.62 21.27
N THR A 228 -12.76 -5.73 21.02
CA THR A 228 -12.67 -4.45 21.72
C THR A 228 -13.83 -3.55 21.35
N TYR A 229 -14.20 -3.48 20.07
CA TYR A 229 -15.34 -2.66 19.63
C TYR A 229 -16.64 -3.12 20.29
N MET A 230 -16.91 -4.43 20.29
CA MET A 230 -18.08 -5.00 20.96
C MET A 230 -18.07 -4.70 22.46
N ALA A 231 -16.92 -4.81 23.12
CA ALA A 231 -16.80 -4.55 24.56
C ALA A 231 -16.99 -3.07 24.93
N ASP A 232 -16.42 -2.15 24.14
CA ASP A 232 -16.42 -0.71 24.42
C ASP A 232 -17.76 -0.06 24.02
N TYR A 233 -18.41 -0.54 22.95
CA TYR A 233 -19.59 0.11 22.35
C TYR A 233 -20.88 -0.73 22.38
N GLY A 234 -20.80 -2.01 22.74
CA GLY A 234 -21.97 -2.88 22.94
C GLY A 234 -22.67 -3.34 21.66
N GLU A 235 -22.05 -3.16 20.51
CA GLU A 235 -22.55 -3.57 19.19
C GLU A 235 -21.43 -4.08 18.27
N PRO A 236 -21.72 -4.87 17.23
CA PRO A 236 -20.73 -5.23 16.22
C PRO A 236 -20.13 -4.00 15.55
N MET A 237 -18.84 -4.04 15.22
CA MET A 237 -18.19 -2.94 14.51
C MET A 237 -18.88 -2.71 13.16
N PRO A 238 -19.47 -1.53 12.91
CA PRO A 238 -20.05 -1.22 11.62
C PRO A 238 -18.93 -0.98 10.62
N VAL A 239 -19.00 -1.61 9.47
CA VAL A 239 -18.02 -1.46 8.38
C VAL A 239 -18.83 -1.47 7.09
N ASP A 240 -18.66 -0.51 6.19
CA ASP A 240 -19.34 -0.59 4.89
C ASP A 240 -18.52 -1.41 3.89
N ILE A 241 -17.18 -1.33 3.98
CA ILE A 241 -16.24 -1.98 3.08
C ILE A 241 -15.09 -2.60 3.89
N TRP A 242 -14.88 -3.91 3.75
CA TRP A 242 -13.67 -4.54 4.27
C TRP A 242 -12.49 -4.30 3.33
N ASN A 243 -11.33 -4.06 3.91
CA ASN A 243 -10.14 -3.68 3.16
C ASN A 243 -8.90 -4.39 3.71
N ILE A 244 -8.04 -4.83 2.79
CA ILE A 244 -6.76 -5.46 3.07
C ILE A 244 -5.72 -4.95 2.09
N HIS A 245 -4.45 -5.11 2.43
CA HIS A 245 -3.38 -5.19 1.48
C HIS A 245 -3.05 -6.67 1.21
N ALA A 246 -2.46 -6.93 0.06
CA ALA A 246 -2.22 -8.30 -0.40
C ALA A 246 -0.79 -8.51 -0.90
N PHE A 247 0.17 -8.01 -0.13
CA PHE A 247 1.57 -8.40 -0.28
C PHE A 247 1.82 -9.74 0.44
N THR A 248 2.78 -10.52 -0.08
CA THR A 248 3.24 -11.74 0.57
C THR A 248 4.60 -11.44 1.21
N LEU A 249 4.60 -11.15 2.53
CA LEU A 249 5.77 -10.74 3.28
C LEU A 249 5.92 -11.50 4.60
N ARG A 250 7.17 -11.69 5.00
CA ARG A 250 7.55 -12.39 6.24
C ARG A 250 7.04 -11.69 7.50
N GLU A 251 6.51 -12.47 8.43
CA GLU A 251 6.11 -12.02 9.77
C GLU A 251 7.08 -12.58 10.81
N GLU A 252 8.15 -11.85 11.07
CA GLU A 252 9.14 -12.21 12.09
C GLU A 252 9.67 -10.95 12.76
N ALA A 253 9.79 -10.99 14.08
CA ALA A 253 10.37 -9.90 14.86
C ALA A 253 11.86 -9.73 14.51
N ASP A 254 12.32 -8.48 14.43
CA ASP A 254 13.72 -8.12 14.17
C ASP A 254 14.32 -8.75 12.89
N SER A 255 13.47 -8.92 11.86
CA SER A 255 13.82 -9.54 10.58
C SER A 255 13.37 -8.66 9.40
N TRP A 256 13.61 -9.14 8.18
CA TRP A 256 13.04 -8.51 6.98
C TRP A 256 11.55 -8.84 6.85
N GLY A 257 10.83 -8.08 6.02
CA GLY A 257 9.41 -8.30 5.75
C GLY A 257 8.50 -7.32 6.49
N ILE A 258 7.32 -7.78 6.89
CA ILE A 258 6.25 -6.92 7.43
C ILE A 258 6.20 -6.89 8.96
N GLY A 259 7.04 -7.69 9.62
CA GLY A 259 7.21 -7.71 11.07
C GLY A 259 5.99 -8.25 11.83
N ILE A 260 5.91 -7.89 13.12
CA ILE A 260 4.84 -8.29 14.05
C ILE A 260 3.93 -7.09 14.33
N PRO A 261 2.59 -7.27 14.36
CA PRO A 261 1.70 -6.17 14.67
C PRO A 261 1.92 -5.55 16.06
N PRO A 262 1.75 -4.22 16.21
CA PRO A 262 1.85 -3.56 17.50
C PRO A 262 0.84 -4.11 18.48
N GLY A 263 1.29 -4.35 19.72
CA GLY A 263 0.46 -4.87 20.80
C GLY A 263 0.22 -6.38 20.78
N MET A 264 0.87 -7.13 19.88
CA MET A 264 0.84 -8.60 19.84
C MET A 264 2.06 -9.18 20.58
N ASP A 265 1.84 -10.18 21.44
CA ASP A 265 2.90 -10.88 22.20
C ASP A 265 3.31 -12.18 21.50
N VAL A 266 3.86 -12.05 20.30
CA VAL A 266 4.41 -13.14 19.49
C VAL A 266 5.69 -12.68 18.80
N THR A 267 6.54 -13.62 18.37
CA THR A 267 7.80 -13.30 17.67
C THR A 267 7.78 -13.69 16.20
N MET A 268 6.77 -14.46 15.76
CA MET A 268 6.63 -14.92 14.38
C MET A 268 5.17 -15.22 14.02
N GLY A 269 4.85 -15.07 12.73
CA GLY A 269 3.62 -15.49 12.08
C GLY A 269 3.95 -16.34 10.85
N GLU A 270 3.43 -15.97 9.69
CA GLU A 270 3.80 -16.61 8.41
C GLU A 270 5.22 -16.23 7.97
N LEU A 271 6.05 -17.22 7.69
CA LEU A 271 7.46 -17.04 7.34
C LEU A 271 7.69 -17.17 5.83
N TYR A 272 7.02 -16.31 5.05
CA TYR A 272 7.25 -16.24 3.61
C TYR A 272 8.70 -15.90 3.29
N GLU A 273 9.20 -16.46 2.19
CA GLU A 273 10.50 -16.15 1.61
C GLU A 273 10.34 -15.18 0.43
N ILE A 274 11.46 -14.64 -0.05
CA ILE A 274 11.46 -13.61 -1.11
C ILE A 274 10.74 -14.13 -2.36
N GLU A 275 10.99 -15.39 -2.72
CA GLU A 275 10.43 -16.05 -3.90
C GLU A 275 8.91 -16.24 -3.82
N ASP A 276 8.33 -16.21 -2.62
CA ASP A 276 6.88 -16.35 -2.40
C ASP A 276 6.12 -15.08 -2.79
N HIS A 277 6.82 -13.95 -2.98
CA HIS A 277 6.21 -12.63 -3.14
C HIS A 277 5.22 -12.53 -4.32
N THR A 278 5.43 -13.34 -5.37
CA THR A 278 4.55 -13.42 -6.54
C THR A 278 3.84 -14.78 -6.68
N ASP A 279 3.82 -15.62 -5.64
CA ASP A 279 3.07 -16.89 -5.70
C ASP A 279 1.55 -16.63 -5.66
N ILE A 280 0.93 -16.77 -6.83
CA ILE A 280 -0.51 -16.59 -7.01
C ILE A 280 -1.36 -17.55 -6.15
N ASN A 281 -0.83 -18.72 -5.78
CA ASN A 281 -1.56 -19.68 -4.96
C ASN A 281 -1.58 -19.27 -3.49
N ILE A 282 -0.49 -18.66 -3.00
CA ILE A 282 -0.47 -18.06 -1.66
C ILE A 282 -1.49 -16.93 -1.60
N LEU A 283 -1.47 -16.02 -2.60
CA LEU A 283 -2.47 -14.96 -2.70
C LEU A 283 -3.90 -15.52 -2.72
N ARG A 284 -4.18 -16.52 -3.57
CA ARG A 284 -5.49 -17.18 -3.64
C ARG A 284 -5.93 -17.72 -2.28
N GLN A 285 -5.06 -18.45 -1.58
CA GLN A 285 -5.43 -19.06 -0.30
C GLN A 285 -5.68 -18.00 0.77
N ASN A 286 -4.81 -16.98 0.85
CA ASN A 286 -4.98 -15.87 1.78
C ASN A 286 -6.33 -15.15 1.59
N LEU A 287 -6.78 -14.95 0.34
CA LEU A 287 -8.08 -14.35 0.06
C LEU A 287 -9.27 -15.24 0.46
N ILE A 288 -9.16 -16.55 0.22
CA ILE A 288 -10.18 -17.52 0.65
C ILE A 288 -10.30 -17.52 2.17
N ASP A 289 -9.17 -17.57 2.87
CA ASP A 289 -9.12 -17.62 4.33
C ASP A 289 -9.65 -16.33 4.95
N PHE A 290 -9.33 -15.16 4.37
CA PHE A 290 -9.87 -13.90 4.85
C PHE A 290 -11.39 -13.83 4.68
N ARG A 291 -11.92 -14.32 3.54
CA ARG A 291 -13.37 -14.37 3.30
C ARG A 291 -14.10 -15.33 4.22
N MET A 292 -13.50 -16.49 4.50
CA MET A 292 -13.99 -17.40 5.52
C MET A 292 -14.02 -16.72 6.90
N TRP A 293 -12.93 -16.05 7.29
CA TRP A 293 -12.84 -15.30 8.54
C TRP A 293 -13.91 -14.20 8.65
N MET A 294 -14.16 -13.44 7.58
CA MET A 294 -15.24 -12.44 7.50
C MET A 294 -16.61 -13.10 7.71
N ALA A 295 -16.87 -14.21 7.02
CA ALA A 295 -18.15 -14.91 7.11
C ALA A 295 -18.43 -15.46 8.51
N GLU A 296 -17.42 -16.03 9.16
CA GLU A 296 -17.50 -16.52 10.55
C GLU A 296 -17.85 -15.41 11.57
N ARG A 297 -17.55 -14.14 11.22
CA ARG A 297 -17.80 -12.96 12.05
C ARG A 297 -19.02 -12.16 11.63
N GLY A 298 -19.80 -12.66 10.67
CA GLY A 298 -21.04 -12.03 10.21
C GLY A 298 -20.85 -10.94 9.17
N TYR A 299 -19.70 -10.88 8.49
CA TYR A 299 -19.40 -9.90 7.44
C TYR A 299 -19.40 -10.48 6.02
N ALA A 300 -20.03 -11.65 5.80
CA ALA A 300 -20.08 -12.29 4.48
C ALA A 300 -20.77 -11.42 3.40
N ASP A 301 -21.73 -10.60 3.82
CA ASP A 301 -22.52 -9.69 2.99
C ASP A 301 -21.85 -8.32 2.78
N HIS A 302 -20.55 -8.20 3.08
CA HIS A 302 -19.79 -6.98 2.86
C HIS A 302 -18.81 -7.14 1.70
N PRO A 303 -18.58 -6.08 0.90
CA PRO A 303 -17.53 -6.09 -0.10
C PRO A 303 -16.15 -6.17 0.56
N LEU A 304 -15.22 -6.87 -0.10
CA LEU A 304 -13.80 -6.90 0.26
C LEU A 304 -13.01 -6.26 -0.90
N VAL A 305 -12.22 -5.24 -0.57
CA VAL A 305 -11.36 -4.53 -1.52
C VAL A 305 -9.90 -4.68 -1.13
N ILE A 306 -9.01 -4.56 -2.11
CA ILE A 306 -7.56 -4.61 -1.91
C ILE A 306 -6.99 -3.24 -2.23
N THR A 307 -6.73 -2.40 -1.23
CA THR A 307 -6.23 -1.02 -1.51
C THR A 307 -4.74 -0.92 -1.77
N GLU A 308 -3.98 -1.99 -1.53
CA GLU A 308 -2.61 -2.12 -2.02
C GLU A 308 -2.27 -3.60 -2.30
N TYR A 309 -1.70 -3.85 -3.46
CA TYR A 309 -1.00 -5.09 -3.80
C TYR A 309 -0.09 -4.85 -5.00
N GLY A 310 0.86 -5.74 -5.24
CA GLY A 310 1.82 -5.61 -6.32
C GLY A 310 3.12 -6.30 -5.97
N VAL A 311 4.23 -5.77 -6.46
CA VAL A 311 5.57 -6.30 -6.21
C VAL A 311 6.44 -5.24 -5.55
N LEU A 312 6.81 -5.48 -4.29
CA LEU A 312 7.68 -4.66 -3.44
C LEU A 312 9.14 -5.13 -3.44
N MET A 313 9.46 -6.14 -4.24
CA MET A 313 10.81 -6.69 -4.35
C MET A 313 11.50 -6.12 -5.60
N PRO A 314 12.76 -5.67 -5.52
CA PRO A 314 13.44 -5.04 -6.65
C PRO A 314 13.92 -6.08 -7.68
N VAL A 315 14.28 -5.59 -8.87
CA VAL A 315 14.70 -6.42 -10.02
C VAL A 315 15.84 -7.37 -9.65
N ASP A 316 16.82 -6.90 -8.88
CA ASP A 316 18.00 -7.69 -8.50
C ASP A 316 17.65 -8.89 -7.60
N TYR A 317 16.42 -8.97 -7.07
CA TYR A 317 15.91 -10.07 -6.24
C TYR A 317 15.10 -11.08 -7.06
N GLY A 318 15.12 -10.96 -8.39
CA GLY A 318 14.41 -11.89 -9.28
C GLY A 318 13.03 -11.39 -9.74
N PHE A 319 12.78 -10.07 -9.66
CA PHE A 319 11.52 -9.45 -10.05
C PHE A 319 11.68 -8.49 -11.24
N PRO A 320 12.19 -8.96 -12.40
CA PRO A 320 12.17 -8.15 -13.61
C PRO A 320 10.73 -7.97 -14.09
N SER A 321 10.53 -7.06 -15.05
CA SER A 321 9.19 -6.71 -15.57
C SER A 321 8.38 -7.92 -16.04
N GLU A 322 9.01 -8.97 -16.55
CA GLU A 322 8.33 -10.19 -17.01
C GLU A 322 7.65 -10.91 -15.84
N VAL A 323 8.33 -11.03 -14.70
CA VAL A 323 7.78 -11.67 -13.49
C VAL A 323 6.67 -10.82 -12.89
N VAL A 324 6.87 -9.50 -12.83
CA VAL A 324 5.88 -8.54 -12.30
C VAL A 324 4.60 -8.57 -13.14
N THR A 325 4.74 -8.54 -14.47
CA THR A 325 3.59 -8.53 -15.39
C THR A 325 2.89 -9.88 -15.46
N GLU A 326 3.61 -11.00 -15.34
CA GLU A 326 2.99 -12.31 -15.20
C GLU A 326 2.11 -12.37 -13.95
N PHE A 327 2.65 -11.96 -12.79
CA PHE A 327 1.88 -11.89 -11.54
C PHE A 327 0.68 -10.96 -11.64
N MET A 328 0.85 -9.76 -12.22
CA MET A 328 -0.24 -8.81 -12.46
C MET A 328 -1.39 -9.46 -13.22
N LEU A 329 -1.12 -10.09 -14.36
CA LEU A 329 -2.16 -10.69 -15.19
C LEU A 329 -2.82 -11.90 -14.51
N GLN A 330 -2.05 -12.70 -13.77
CA GLN A 330 -2.58 -13.79 -12.95
C GLN A 330 -3.48 -13.27 -11.82
N SER A 331 -3.13 -12.15 -11.18
CA SER A 331 -3.95 -11.54 -10.13
C SER A 331 -5.25 -10.94 -10.68
N PHE A 332 -5.24 -10.34 -11.87
CA PHE A 332 -6.47 -9.87 -12.50
C PHE A 332 -7.44 -11.01 -12.78
N ASP A 333 -6.94 -12.10 -13.37
CA ASP A 333 -7.76 -13.29 -13.59
C ASP A 333 -8.29 -13.85 -12.27
N LEU A 334 -7.45 -13.91 -11.24
CA LEU A 334 -7.85 -14.35 -9.91
C LEU A 334 -8.97 -13.47 -9.36
N PHE A 335 -8.82 -12.15 -9.32
CA PHE A 335 -9.81 -11.26 -8.71
C PHE A 335 -11.11 -11.19 -9.52
N GLU A 336 -11.01 -11.22 -10.86
CA GLU A 336 -12.15 -11.30 -11.77
C GLU A 336 -12.91 -12.63 -11.68
N ASN A 337 -12.28 -13.72 -11.24
CA ASN A 337 -12.88 -15.05 -11.35
C ASN A 337 -13.11 -15.78 -10.03
N LEU A 338 -12.38 -15.45 -8.98
CA LEU A 338 -12.46 -16.14 -7.70
C LEU A 338 -13.81 -15.93 -7.03
N ARG A 339 -14.57 -17.02 -6.94
CA ARG A 339 -15.89 -17.10 -6.32
C ARG A 339 -15.95 -18.30 -5.38
N GLY A 340 -16.80 -18.25 -4.37
CA GLY A 340 -16.93 -19.32 -3.38
C GLY A 340 -18.06 -19.10 -2.40
N GLU A 341 -18.29 -20.08 -1.53
CA GLU A 341 -19.35 -20.05 -0.52
C GLU A 341 -19.30 -18.80 0.38
N TYR A 342 -18.09 -18.31 0.67
CA TYR A 342 -17.84 -17.13 1.51
C TYR A 342 -17.72 -15.81 0.71
N GLY A 343 -18.07 -15.82 -0.58
CA GLY A 343 -18.01 -14.62 -1.41
C GLY A 343 -19.19 -13.68 -1.18
N TYR A 344 -19.07 -12.45 -1.71
CA TYR A 344 -20.12 -11.44 -1.55
C TYR A 344 -21.32 -11.74 -2.46
N ALA A 345 -22.46 -12.11 -1.86
CA ALA A 345 -23.62 -12.60 -2.59
C ALA A 345 -24.20 -11.60 -3.61
N ALA A 346 -24.16 -10.30 -3.31
CA ALA A 346 -24.64 -9.27 -4.22
C ALA A 346 -23.75 -9.10 -5.47
N ASP A 347 -22.55 -9.66 -5.46
CA ASP A 347 -21.57 -9.64 -6.56
C ASP A 347 -21.24 -11.08 -7.01
N GLU A 348 -22.27 -11.89 -7.24
CA GLU A 348 -22.15 -13.26 -7.77
C GLU A 348 -21.24 -14.18 -6.93
N ASN A 349 -21.22 -13.98 -5.61
CA ASN A 349 -20.33 -14.68 -4.67
C ASN A 349 -18.84 -14.50 -4.99
N ARG A 350 -18.46 -13.36 -5.56
CA ARG A 350 -17.06 -13.00 -5.79
C ARG A 350 -16.34 -12.67 -4.50
N LEU A 351 -15.08 -13.08 -4.40
CA LEU A 351 -14.27 -12.84 -3.22
C LEU A 351 -13.67 -11.43 -3.17
N ILE A 352 -13.40 -10.74 -4.28
CA ILE A 352 -12.82 -9.39 -4.30
C ILE A 352 -13.62 -8.46 -5.20
N GLN A 353 -14.03 -7.30 -4.68
CA GLN A 353 -14.89 -6.36 -5.41
C GLN A 353 -14.08 -5.37 -6.25
N SER A 354 -12.97 -4.85 -5.73
CA SER A 354 -12.07 -3.95 -6.43
C SER A 354 -10.66 -4.02 -5.84
N TRP A 355 -9.67 -3.54 -6.60
CA TRP A 355 -8.27 -3.56 -6.19
C TRP A 355 -7.49 -2.36 -6.70
N PHE A 356 -6.40 -2.04 -6.00
CA PHE A 356 -5.53 -0.91 -6.27
C PHE A 356 -4.09 -1.41 -6.44
N TRP A 357 -3.54 -1.22 -7.63
CA TRP A 357 -2.15 -1.59 -7.89
C TRP A 357 -1.19 -0.59 -7.24
N PHE A 358 -0.26 -1.14 -6.45
CA PHE A 358 0.91 -0.45 -5.96
C PHE A 358 2.04 -0.64 -7.00
N ILE A 359 2.39 0.35 -7.82
CA ILE A 359 2.05 1.78 -7.68
C ILE A 359 2.19 2.53 -9.01
N LEU A 360 1.59 3.71 -9.13
CA LEU A 360 1.82 4.60 -10.28
C LEU A 360 3.30 4.93 -10.45
N TYR A 361 3.93 5.48 -9.41
CA TYR A 361 5.34 5.84 -9.42
C TYR A 361 5.88 6.03 -8.00
N VAL A 362 7.05 5.46 -7.75
CA VAL A 362 7.94 5.71 -6.61
C VAL A 362 9.39 5.79 -7.07
N ASP A 363 10.18 6.60 -6.37
CA ASP A 363 11.62 6.73 -6.59
C ASP A 363 12.45 5.80 -5.69
N GLN A 364 11.86 5.23 -4.63
CA GLN A 364 12.52 4.25 -3.75
C GLN A 364 12.87 2.98 -4.55
N TYR A 365 14.17 2.70 -4.69
CA TYR A 365 14.69 1.62 -5.54
C TYR A 365 14.04 0.26 -5.27
N GLU A 366 13.78 -0.05 -4.00
CA GLU A 366 13.17 -1.28 -3.52
C GLU A 366 11.79 -1.53 -4.14
N TYR A 367 11.04 -0.47 -4.44
CA TYR A 367 9.63 -0.53 -4.84
C TYR A 367 9.40 -0.16 -6.32
N GLN A 368 10.46 0.06 -7.10
CA GLN A 368 10.34 0.51 -8.49
C GLN A 368 9.81 -0.57 -9.44
N ALA A 369 9.92 -1.85 -9.08
CA ALA A 369 9.53 -2.97 -9.96
C ALA A 369 8.05 -2.90 -10.38
N GLY A 370 7.18 -2.40 -9.51
CA GLY A 370 5.75 -2.23 -9.75
C GLY A 370 5.34 -0.91 -10.42
N ASN A 371 6.26 0.03 -10.70
CA ASN A 371 5.91 1.33 -11.26
C ASN A 371 5.16 1.19 -12.60
N LEU A 372 4.00 1.84 -12.72
CA LEU A 372 3.25 1.91 -13.99
C LEU A 372 3.69 3.09 -14.87
N TYR A 373 4.23 4.14 -14.27
CA TYR A 373 4.61 5.39 -14.93
C TYR A 373 6.08 5.73 -14.69
N ASP A 374 6.78 6.09 -15.74
CA ASP A 374 8.13 6.63 -15.71
C ASP A 374 8.05 8.16 -15.71
N HIS A 375 8.25 8.76 -14.54
CA HIS A 375 8.19 10.21 -14.38
C HIS A 375 9.28 10.94 -15.17
N GLU A 376 10.49 10.38 -15.21
CA GLU A 376 11.65 11.03 -15.81
C GLU A 376 11.50 11.17 -17.32
N ASN A 377 10.97 10.12 -17.98
CA ASN A 377 10.77 10.11 -19.42
C ASN A 377 9.35 10.49 -19.85
N GLY A 378 8.41 10.62 -18.91
CA GLY A 378 7.04 11.01 -19.18
C GLY A 378 6.26 9.98 -20.00
N GLN A 379 6.51 8.69 -19.75
CA GLN A 379 5.94 7.57 -20.49
C GLN A 379 5.45 6.46 -19.54
N LEU A 380 4.70 5.49 -20.07
CA LEU A 380 4.40 4.27 -19.30
C LEU A 380 5.65 3.39 -19.22
N THR A 381 5.83 2.70 -18.10
CA THR A 381 6.84 1.64 -17.97
C THR A 381 6.40 0.40 -18.76
N PRO A 382 7.26 -0.62 -18.96
CA PRO A 382 6.83 -1.90 -19.53
C PRO A 382 5.65 -2.53 -18.75
N VAL A 383 5.62 -2.35 -17.42
CA VAL A 383 4.52 -2.82 -16.57
C VAL A 383 3.22 -2.04 -16.84
N GLY A 384 3.32 -0.72 -16.96
CA GLY A 384 2.19 0.14 -17.34
C GLY A 384 1.66 -0.13 -18.75
N GLU A 385 2.53 -0.45 -19.70
CA GLU A 385 2.13 -0.84 -21.06
C GLU A 385 1.33 -2.15 -21.07
N VAL A 386 1.73 -3.15 -20.26
CA VAL A 386 0.97 -4.41 -20.13
C VAL A 386 -0.39 -4.16 -19.48
N TRP A 387 -0.45 -3.36 -18.40
CA TRP A 387 -1.70 -2.94 -17.78
C TRP A 387 -2.65 -2.30 -18.81
N ALA A 388 -2.15 -1.30 -19.55
CA ALA A 388 -2.93 -0.59 -20.55
C ALA A 388 -3.39 -1.53 -21.68
N ALA A 389 -2.51 -2.41 -22.16
CA ALA A 389 -2.83 -3.35 -23.23
C ALA A 389 -3.93 -4.35 -22.81
N TYR A 390 -3.86 -4.89 -21.59
CA TYR A 390 -4.84 -5.85 -21.08
C TYR A 390 -6.25 -5.23 -21.01
N LEU A 391 -6.38 -4.06 -20.40
CA LEU A 391 -7.68 -3.42 -20.17
C LEU A 391 -8.25 -2.81 -21.46
N ASN A 392 -7.42 -2.14 -22.27
CA ASN A 392 -7.88 -1.59 -23.57
C ASN A 392 -8.22 -2.69 -24.58
N GLY A 393 -7.58 -3.87 -24.48
CA GLY A 393 -7.86 -5.03 -25.32
C GLY A 393 -9.20 -5.71 -25.02
N ARG A 394 -9.71 -5.58 -23.78
CA ARG A 394 -10.97 -6.19 -23.31
C ARG A 394 -12.14 -5.21 -23.21
N SER A 395 -11.89 -3.91 -23.34
CA SER A 395 -12.92 -2.85 -23.31
C SER A 395 -13.63 -2.61 -24.66
N LYS A 396 -13.44 -3.50 -25.66
CA LYS A 396 -13.97 -3.37 -27.03
C LYS A 396 -15.11 -4.32 -27.34
#